data_AF-A0A3B9STG7-F1
#
_entry.id   AF-A0A3B9STG7-F1
#
_cell.length_a   1.000
_cell.length_b   1.000
_cell.length_c   1.000
_cell.angle_alpha   90.00
_cell.angle_beta   90.00
_cell.angle_gamma   90.00
#
_symmetry.space_group_name_H-M   'P 1'
#
loop_
_entity.id
_entity.type
_entity.pdbx_description
1 polymer ?
#
loop_
_entity_poly.entity_id
_entity_poly.type
_entity_poly.pdbx_seq_one_letter_code
_entity_poly.pdbx_strand_id
1 'polypeptide(L)'
;VKKLFDVGVAGLHRLIDHYDLIHQAKIIIVVAGMEGALPSVVGGLTNRPVIAVPTSIGYGASFGGLAPLLTMLNSCAMGIGVVNIDNGFGAAALATAINRLIE
;
A
#
# COMPACT_ATOMS: atom_id res chain seq x y z
N VAL A 1 1.76 -8.02 -13.76
CA VAL A 1 1.77 -7.04 -12.65
C VAL A 1 2.36 -5.74 -13.17
N LYS A 2 1.67 -4.60 -13.03
CA LYS A 2 2.20 -3.27 -13.34
C LYS A 2 2.79 -2.66 -12.05
N LYS A 3 3.93 -1.97 -12.15
CA LYS A 3 4.65 -1.41 -10.99
C LYS A 3 4.74 0.11 -11.14
N LEU A 4 4.52 0.82 -10.04
CA LEU A 4 4.72 2.26 -9.94
C LEU A 4 5.84 2.50 -8.92
N PHE A 5 6.80 3.34 -9.28
CA PHE A 5 7.89 3.76 -8.43
C PHE A 5 7.89 5.26 -8.32
N ASP A 6 8.51 5.79 -7.25
CA ASP A 6 8.56 7.22 -6.98
C ASP A 6 7.17 7.89 -6.85
N VAL A 7 6.19 7.10 -6.37
CA VAL A 7 4.85 7.57 -6.03
C VAL A 7 4.73 7.59 -4.50
N GLY A 8 4.67 8.79 -3.92
CA GLY A 8 4.72 8.97 -2.48
C GLY A 8 3.96 10.21 -2.03
N VAL A 9 3.68 10.30 -0.73
CA VAL A 9 2.83 11.36 -0.16
C VAL A 9 3.42 12.75 -0.37
N ALA A 10 4.76 12.90 -0.30
CA ALA A 10 5.46 14.16 -0.56
C ALA A 10 5.28 14.71 -2.00
N GLY A 11 4.86 13.86 -2.95
CA GLY A 11 4.65 14.23 -4.35
C GLY A 11 3.39 13.57 -4.88
N LEU A 12 2.23 13.92 -4.29
CA LEU A 12 0.95 13.26 -4.57
C LEU A 12 0.54 13.31 -6.05
N HIS A 13 0.91 14.38 -6.76
CA HIS A 13 0.69 14.50 -8.21
C HIS A 13 1.25 13.30 -8.98
N ARG A 14 2.43 12.78 -8.60
CA ARG A 14 3.04 11.62 -9.26
C ARG A 14 2.20 10.34 -9.11
N LEU A 15 1.45 10.22 -8.00
CA LEU A 15 0.49 9.13 -7.81
C LEU A 15 -0.78 9.37 -8.66
N ILE A 16 -1.28 10.62 -8.67
CA ILE A 16 -2.49 11.01 -9.40
C ILE A 16 -2.30 10.90 -10.92
N ASP A 17 -1.10 11.11 -11.44
CA ASP A 17 -0.77 10.91 -12.86
C ASP A 17 -1.02 9.46 -13.32
N HIS A 18 -1.16 8.52 -12.38
CA HIS A 18 -1.46 7.11 -12.61
C HIS A 18 -2.88 6.72 -12.18
N TYR A 19 -3.80 7.68 -12.02
CA TYR A 19 -5.17 7.47 -11.53
C TYR A 19 -5.93 6.38 -12.30
N ASP A 20 -5.86 6.41 -13.64
CA ASP A 20 -6.54 5.42 -14.49
C ASP A 20 -6.01 4.01 -14.25
N LEU A 21 -4.70 3.88 -14.06
CA LEU A 21 -4.08 2.59 -13.77
C LEU A 21 -4.51 2.05 -12.40
N ILE A 22 -4.59 2.92 -11.40
CA ILE A 22 -5.06 2.58 -10.05
C ILE A 22 -6.52 2.08 -10.10
N HIS A 23 -7.38 2.71 -10.91
CA HIS A 23 -8.78 2.32 -11.08
C HIS A 23 -8.99 1.00 -11.82
N GLN A 24 -8.11 0.69 -12.78
CA GLN A 24 -8.17 -0.55 -13.56
C GLN A 24 -7.67 -1.77 -12.77
N ALA A 25 -6.87 -1.57 -11.71
CA ALA A 25 -6.34 -2.67 -10.92
C ALA A 25 -7.45 -3.45 -10.21
N LYS A 26 -7.36 -4.79 -10.20
CA LYS A 26 -8.26 -5.63 -9.39
C LYS A 26 -7.90 -5.55 -7.90
N ILE A 27 -6.60 -5.51 -7.59
CA ILE A 27 -6.00 -5.45 -6.25
C ILE A 27 -4.74 -4.61 -6.35
N ILE A 28 -4.45 -3.83 -5.31
CA ILE A 28 -3.27 -2.96 -5.25
C ILE A 28 -2.42 -3.37 -4.05
N ILE A 29 -1.11 -3.50 -4.24
CA ILE A 29 -0.14 -3.69 -3.16
C ILE A 29 0.63 -2.39 -3.01
N VAL A 30 0.60 -1.79 -1.82
CA VAL A 30 1.29 -0.54 -1.51
C VAL A 30 2.42 -0.81 -0.54
N VAL A 31 3.64 -0.49 -0.94
CA VAL A 31 4.86 -0.73 -0.17
C VAL A 31 5.42 0.62 0.27
N ALA A 32 5.52 0.89 1.57
CA ALA A 32 6.01 2.17 2.10
C ALA A 32 6.63 2.05 3.51
N GLY A 33 7.64 2.87 3.81
CA GLY A 33 8.42 2.74 5.07
C GLY A 33 8.78 4.01 5.83
N MET A 34 8.43 5.20 5.32
CA MET A 34 8.55 6.45 6.07
C MET A 34 7.45 6.52 7.15
N GLU A 35 6.55 7.49 7.10
CA GLU A 35 5.40 7.60 8.01
C GLU A 35 4.31 6.56 7.72
N GLY A 36 4.33 5.90 6.56
CA GLY A 36 3.39 4.83 6.22
C GLY A 36 2.00 5.29 5.76
N ALA A 37 1.83 6.55 5.38
CA ALA A 37 0.53 7.12 4.99
C ALA A 37 0.07 6.78 3.55
N LEU A 38 0.97 6.28 2.69
CA LEU A 38 0.66 6.03 1.28
C LEU A 38 -0.53 5.05 1.05
N PRO A 39 -0.68 3.93 1.78
CA PRO A 39 -1.83 3.05 1.59
C PRO A 39 -3.15 3.73 1.92
N SER A 40 -3.20 4.61 2.93
CA SER A 40 -4.39 5.40 3.28
C SER A 40 -4.79 6.34 2.15
N VAL A 41 -3.81 7.00 1.54
CA VAL A 41 -4.02 7.85 0.35
C VAL A 41 -4.57 7.02 -0.80
N VAL A 42 -3.93 5.89 -1.13
CA VAL A 42 -4.37 5.01 -2.23
C VAL A 42 -5.78 4.47 -1.97
N GLY A 43 -6.10 4.07 -0.75
CA GLY A 43 -7.45 3.62 -0.36
C GLY A 43 -8.51 4.72 -0.44
N GLY A 44 -8.13 5.99 -0.35
CA GLY A 44 -9.02 7.12 -0.64
C GLY A 44 -9.25 7.38 -2.13
N LEU A 45 -8.35 6.90 -2.99
CA LEU A 45 -8.40 7.09 -4.44
C LEU A 45 -9.07 5.92 -5.17
N THR A 46 -9.38 4.81 -4.52
CA THR A 46 -9.88 3.60 -5.18
C THR A 46 -10.84 2.82 -4.31
N ASN A 47 -11.79 2.13 -4.93
CA ASN A 47 -12.69 1.19 -4.25
C ASN A 47 -12.16 -0.26 -4.26
N ARG A 48 -10.92 -0.46 -4.73
CA ARG A 48 -10.28 -1.78 -4.86
C ARG A 48 -9.58 -2.18 -3.57
N PRO A 49 -9.46 -3.48 -3.25
CA PRO A 49 -8.68 -3.94 -2.11
C PRO A 49 -7.23 -3.44 -2.18
N VAL A 50 -6.75 -2.90 -1.07
CA VAL A 50 -5.37 -2.41 -0.90
C VAL A 50 -4.67 -3.28 0.14
N ILE A 51 -3.53 -3.87 -0.23
CA ILE A 51 -2.68 -4.59 0.70
C ILE A 51 -1.46 -3.74 1.02
N ALA A 52 -1.38 -3.29 2.26
CA ALA A 52 -0.33 -2.43 2.76
C ALA A 52 0.84 -3.26 3.29
N VAL A 53 2.04 -2.98 2.78
CA VAL A 53 3.30 -3.61 3.19
C VAL A 53 4.18 -2.53 3.82
N PRO A 54 4.23 -2.46 5.16
CA PRO A 54 5.19 -1.59 5.82
C PRO A 54 6.59 -2.12 5.53
N THR A 55 7.54 -1.23 5.25
CA THR A 55 8.94 -1.63 5.08
C THR A 55 9.79 -1.13 6.23
N SER A 56 10.87 -1.86 6.54
CA SER A 56 11.88 -1.41 7.50
C SER A 56 12.71 -0.21 6.99
N ILE A 57 12.60 0.11 5.70
CA ILE A 57 13.27 1.25 5.06
C ILE A 57 12.63 2.58 5.48
N GLY A 58 13.36 3.36 6.26
CA GLY A 58 13.03 4.71 6.67
C GLY A 58 14.11 5.23 7.61
N TYR A 59 14.09 6.53 7.93
CA TYR A 59 15.09 7.14 8.81
C TYR A 59 14.49 7.61 10.14
N GLY A 60 15.34 7.75 11.16
CA GLY A 60 14.99 8.31 12.46
C GLY A 60 13.82 7.57 13.13
N ALA A 61 12.68 8.24 13.20
CA ALA A 61 11.47 7.76 13.89
C ALA A 61 10.66 6.70 13.11
N SER A 62 11.20 6.11 12.03
CA SER A 62 10.57 4.93 11.39
C SER A 62 10.64 3.68 12.27
N PHE A 63 11.65 3.61 13.16
CA PHE A 63 11.86 2.49 14.10
C PHE A 63 11.84 1.11 13.41
N GLY A 64 12.58 0.98 12.30
CA GLY A 64 12.69 -0.29 11.56
C GLY A 64 11.36 -0.78 10.98
N GLY A 65 10.44 0.14 10.64
CA GLY A 65 9.14 -0.19 10.07
C GLY A 65 7.99 -0.23 11.08
N LEU A 66 8.26 -0.01 12.38
CA LEU A 66 7.20 0.02 13.39
C LEU A 66 6.28 1.23 13.22
N ALA A 67 6.82 2.41 12.94
CA ALA A 67 5.99 3.59 12.69
C ALA A 67 5.07 3.40 11.47
N PRO A 68 5.54 3.02 10.27
CA PRO A 68 4.65 2.80 9.14
C PRO A 68 3.68 1.65 9.38
N LEU A 69 4.07 0.56 10.08
CA LEU A 69 3.14 -0.51 10.46
C LEU A 69 1.97 0.02 11.29
N LEU A 70 2.25 0.77 12.36
CA LEU A 70 1.22 1.31 13.24
C LEU A 70 0.34 2.34 12.50
N THR A 71 0.93 3.19 11.65
CA THR A 71 0.16 4.11 10.80
C THR A 71 -0.79 3.36 9.87
N MET A 72 -0.30 2.33 9.17
CA MET A 72 -1.10 1.54 8.23
C MET A 72 -2.25 0.80 8.94
N LEU A 73 -2.01 0.27 10.15
CA LEU A 73 -3.05 -0.37 10.97
C LEU A 73 -4.10 0.62 11.48
N ASN A 74 -3.70 1.86 11.76
CA ASN A 74 -4.61 2.93 12.20
C ASN A 74 -5.33 3.64 11.04
N SER A 75 -5.12 3.22 9.80
CA SER A 75 -5.73 3.84 8.63
C SER A 75 -7.26 3.74 8.69
N CYS A 76 -7.95 4.87 8.45
CA CYS A 76 -9.41 4.91 8.34
C CYS A 76 -9.93 4.60 6.93
N ALA A 77 -9.04 4.49 5.93
CA ALA A 77 -9.44 4.15 4.57
C ALA A 77 -9.91 2.69 4.48
N MET A 78 -11.06 2.51 3.84
CA MET A 78 -11.72 1.21 3.70
C MET A 78 -10.94 0.27 2.78
N GLY A 79 -11.07 -1.04 3.02
CA GLY A 79 -10.51 -2.06 2.13
C GLY A 79 -8.98 -2.23 2.22
N ILE A 80 -8.35 -1.69 3.27
CA ILE A 80 -6.93 -1.88 3.55
C ILE A 80 -6.72 -3.12 4.43
N GLY A 81 -5.86 -4.04 3.97
CA GLY A 81 -5.28 -5.11 4.78
C GLY A 81 -3.78 -4.90 4.96
N VAL A 82 -3.26 -5.06 6.17
CA VAL A 82 -1.84 -4.83 6.48
C VAL A 82 -1.13 -6.17 6.71
N VAL A 83 0.06 -6.34 6.13
CA VAL A 83 0.93 -7.49 6.41
C VAL A 83 2.11 -7.09 7.29
N ASN A 84 2.86 -8.09 7.77
CA ASN A 84 4.09 -7.84 8.53
C ASN A 84 5.10 -6.98 7.76
N ILE A 85 5.99 -6.33 8.52
CA ILE A 85 7.09 -5.53 7.99
C ILE A 85 7.91 -6.36 6.99
N ASP A 86 8.20 -5.76 5.83
CA ASP A 86 8.93 -6.35 4.69
C ASP A 86 8.29 -7.62 4.09
N ASN A 87 7.06 -7.98 4.49
CA ASN A 87 6.41 -9.21 4.05
C ASN A 87 5.74 -9.07 2.67
N GLY A 88 6.54 -8.76 1.64
CA GLY A 88 6.07 -8.70 0.26
C GLY A 88 5.53 -10.03 -0.26
N PHE A 89 6.06 -11.16 0.24
CA PHE A 89 5.56 -12.49 -0.08
C PHE A 89 4.12 -12.69 0.39
N GLY A 90 3.85 -12.40 1.67
CA GLY A 90 2.51 -12.50 2.26
C GLY A 90 1.51 -11.61 1.53
N ALA A 91 1.92 -10.40 1.13
CA ALA A 91 1.08 -9.51 0.34
C ALA A 91 0.74 -10.10 -1.04
N ALA A 92 1.72 -10.65 -1.76
CA ALA A 92 1.50 -11.26 -3.07
C ALA A 92 0.64 -12.54 -2.96
N ALA A 93 0.86 -13.36 -1.94
CA ALA A 93 0.08 -14.56 -1.68
C ALA A 93 -1.40 -14.20 -1.38
N LEU A 94 -1.63 -13.21 -0.51
CA LEU A 94 -2.96 -12.73 -0.19
C LEU A 94 -3.65 -12.11 -1.42
N ALA A 95 -2.95 -11.28 -2.20
CA ALA A 95 -3.48 -10.72 -3.44
C ALA A 95 -3.91 -11.83 -4.41
N THR A 96 -3.08 -12.87 -4.56
CA THR A 96 -3.39 -14.00 -5.44
C THR A 96 -4.62 -14.77 -4.95
N ALA A 97 -4.73 -15.01 -3.65
CA ALA A 97 -5.88 -15.67 -3.06
C ALA A 97 -7.18 -14.88 -3.29
N ILE A 98 -7.16 -13.56 -3.06
CA ILE A 98 -8.31 -12.69 -3.31
C ILE A 98 -8.67 -12.67 -4.81
N ASN A 99 -7.69 -12.55 -5.71
CA ASN A 99 -7.96 -12.55 -7.15
C ASN A 99 -8.70 -13.81 -7.61
N ARG A 100 -8.34 -14.98 -7.07
CA ARG A 100 -9.00 -16.26 -7.39
C ARG A 100 -10.43 -16.38 -6.88
N LEU A 101 -10.87 -15.51 -5.96
CA LEU A 101 -12.25 -15.46 -5.47
C LEU A 101 -13.12 -14.49 -6.28
N ILE A 102 -12.50 -13.57 -7.02
CA ILE A 102 -13.19 -12.54 -7.82
C ILE A 102 -13.32 -12.97 -9.30
N GLU A 103 -12.54 -13.98 -9.71
CA GLU A 103 -12.66 -14.67 -11.01
C GLU A 103 -13.61 -15.87 -10.91
#